data_AF-A0A7Y5QY49-F1
#
_entry.id   AF-A0A7Y5QY49-F1
#
_cell.length_a   1.000
_cell.length_b   1.000
_cell.length_c   1.000
_cell.angle_alpha   90.00
_cell.angle_beta   90.00
_cell.angle_gamma   90.00
#
_symmetry.space_group_name_H-M   'P 1'
#
loop_
_entity.id
_entity.type
_entity.pdbx_description
1 polymer ?
#
loop_
_entity_poly.entity_id
_entity_poly.type
_entity_poly.pdbx_seq_one_letter_code
_entity_poly.pdbx_strand_id
1 'polypeptide(L)'
;MSDADVEAGAPPSAKARWIVRLGVLLIRALALTWRIRVVNDAGLKAERAARRPVIFSLWHGQMLPLLYQHRGEGVAVLISEHRDGEMIARAAAGLGFETVRGSTSRGAARALIGLVRTLNDGRDVAVTPDGPRGPAKSFAPGALVAAQRTGAAIVPVIAAP
;
A
#
# COMPACT_ATOMS: atom_id res chain seq x y z
N MET A 1 -6.90 -26.66 -16.33
CA MET A 1 -5.82 -25.67 -16.19
C MET A 1 -5.92 -24.72 -17.35
N SER A 2 -6.26 -23.44 -17.12
CA SER A 2 -6.30 -22.45 -18.20
C SER A 2 -4.95 -21.70 -18.26
N ASP A 3 -4.62 -21.16 -19.44
CA ASP A 3 -3.39 -20.39 -19.71
C ASP A 3 -3.17 -19.20 -18.77
N ALA A 4 -4.16 -18.81 -17.97
CA ALA A 4 -4.08 -17.72 -17.00
C ALA A 4 -3.17 -18.01 -15.80
N ASP A 5 -2.94 -19.29 -15.47
CA ASP A 5 -2.14 -19.67 -14.30
C ASP A 5 -0.62 -19.70 -14.58
N VAL A 6 -0.21 -19.62 -15.86
CA VAL A 6 1.20 -19.68 -16.29
C VAL A 6 1.88 -18.29 -16.29
N GLU A 7 1.11 -17.20 -16.31
CA GLU A 7 1.66 -15.83 -16.43
C GLU A 7 2.13 -15.18 -15.11
N ALA A 8 1.87 -15.79 -13.95
CA ALA A 8 2.08 -15.16 -12.63
C ALA A 8 3.56 -14.97 -12.20
N GLY A 9 4.53 -15.29 -13.06
CA GLY A 9 5.97 -15.12 -12.79
C GLY A 9 6.81 -14.69 -13.98
N ALA A 10 6.21 -14.44 -15.16
CA ALA A 10 6.96 -14.03 -16.34
C ALA A 10 7.44 -12.57 -16.21
N PRO A 11 8.66 -12.23 -16.67
CA PRO A 11 9.10 -10.85 -16.71
C PRO A 11 8.13 -10.03 -17.59
N PRO A 12 7.77 -8.81 -17.18
CA PRO A 12 6.77 -8.02 -17.88
C PRO A 12 7.24 -7.72 -19.30
N SER A 13 6.29 -7.67 -20.23
CA SER A 13 6.57 -7.21 -21.59
C SER A 13 7.27 -5.85 -21.58
N ALA A 14 8.07 -5.57 -22.61
CA ALA A 14 8.72 -4.26 -22.76
C ALA A 14 7.70 -3.11 -22.67
N LYS A 15 6.51 -3.29 -23.25
CA LYS A 15 5.40 -2.36 -23.17
C LYS A 15 4.96 -2.10 -21.73
N ALA A 16 4.76 -3.15 -20.93
CA ALA A 16 4.35 -3.01 -19.53
C ALA A 16 5.40 -2.28 -18.69
N ARG A 17 6.70 -2.53 -18.93
CA ARG A 17 7.79 -1.80 -18.25
C ARG A 17 7.76 -0.30 -18.55
N TRP A 18 7.53 0.08 -19.80
CA TRP A 18 7.42 1.48 -20.20
C TRP A 18 6.18 2.16 -19.62
N ILE A 19 5.03 1.48 -19.60
CA ILE A 19 3.80 1.99 -18.97
C ILE A 19 4.03 2.29 -17.50
N VAL A 20 4.63 1.36 -16.74
CA VAL A 20 4.92 1.58 -15.32
C VAL A 20 5.88 2.74 -15.12
N ARG A 21 6.98 2.80 -15.89
CA ARG A 21 7.96 3.91 -15.79
C ARG A 21 7.33 5.25 -16.10
N LEU A 22 6.56 5.35 -17.19
CA LEU A 22 5.89 6.58 -17.58
C LEU A 22 4.84 6.99 -16.53
N GLY A 23 4.09 6.03 -15.98
CA GLY A 23 3.14 6.27 -14.88
C GLY A 23 3.82 6.83 -13.63
N VAL A 24 4.94 6.24 -13.20
CA VAL A 24 5.72 6.75 -12.06
C VAL A 24 6.27 8.16 -12.32
N LEU A 25 6.78 8.41 -13.53
CA LEU A 25 7.26 9.75 -13.93
C LEU A 25 6.12 10.77 -13.95
N LEU A 26 4.95 10.40 -14.46
CA LEU A 26 3.76 11.25 -14.49
C LEU A 26 3.28 11.58 -13.08
N ILE A 27 3.24 10.59 -12.17
CA ILE A 27 2.90 10.83 -10.76
C ILE A 27 3.88 11.83 -10.14
N ARG A 28 5.20 11.64 -10.36
CA ARG A 28 6.22 12.56 -9.86
C ARG A 28 6.07 13.97 -10.43
N ALA A 29 5.83 14.09 -11.74
CA ALA A 29 5.64 15.38 -12.40
C ALA A 29 4.39 16.10 -11.90
N LEU A 30 3.26 15.39 -11.77
CA LEU A 30 2.04 15.93 -11.20
C LEU A 30 2.26 16.39 -9.75
N ALA A 31 2.99 15.62 -8.95
CA ALA A 31 3.26 15.96 -7.57
C ALA A 31 4.16 17.19 -7.37
N LEU A 32 4.89 17.64 -8.41
CA LEU A 32 5.57 18.94 -8.39
C LEU A 32 4.57 20.11 -8.29
N THR A 33 3.31 19.90 -8.66
CA THR A 33 2.26 20.92 -8.56
C THR A 33 1.62 20.99 -7.16
N TRP A 34 1.92 20.02 -6.28
CA TRP A 34 1.28 19.92 -4.98
C TRP A 34 2.04 20.68 -3.90
N ARG A 35 1.30 21.36 -3.02
CA ARG A 35 1.80 21.88 -1.76
C ARG A 35 1.21 21.06 -0.62
N ILE A 36 2.00 20.14 -0.08
CA ILE A 36 1.53 19.23 0.97
C ILE A 36 1.79 19.87 2.34
N ARG A 37 0.74 20.00 3.14
CA ARG A 37 0.83 20.33 4.56
C ARG A 37 0.35 19.15 5.37
N VAL A 38 1.20 18.63 6.25
CA VAL A 38 0.84 17.57 7.18
C VAL A 38 0.36 18.21 8.48
N VAL A 39 -0.80 17.76 8.96
CA VAL A 39 -1.39 18.18 10.24
C VAL A 39 -1.65 16.95 11.10
N ASN A 40 -1.64 17.13 12.43
CA ASN A 40 -1.93 16.06 13.40
C ASN A 40 -1.00 14.83 13.30
N ASP A 41 0.26 15.01 12.93
CA ASP A 41 1.23 13.91 12.78
C ASP A 41 2.04 13.59 14.03
N ALA A 42 1.73 14.22 15.17
CA ALA A 42 2.45 14.02 16.42
C ALA A 42 2.46 12.54 16.86
N GLY A 43 1.33 11.84 16.72
CA GLY A 43 1.23 10.41 17.02
C GLY A 43 2.14 9.56 16.12
N LEU A 44 2.12 9.80 14.81
CA LEU A 44 3.00 9.10 13.86
C LEU A 44 4.48 9.36 14.18
N LYS A 45 4.85 10.62 14.46
CA LYS A 45 6.21 11.00 14.84
C LYS A 45 6.66 10.28 16.11
N ALA A 46 5.78 10.17 17.12
CA ALA A 46 6.08 9.46 18.36
C ALA A 46 6.33 7.96 18.13
N GLU A 47 5.49 7.31 17.32
CA GLU A 47 5.69 5.89 16.95
C GLU A 47 7.01 5.68 16.21
N ARG A 48 7.31 6.52 15.21
CA ARG A 48 8.57 6.47 14.45
C ARG A 48 9.79 6.73 15.34
N ALA A 49 9.73 7.69 16.24
CA ALA A 49 10.81 7.97 17.18
C ALA A 49 11.07 6.78 18.12
N ALA A 50 10.02 6.06 18.50
CA ALA A 50 10.11 4.83 19.27
C ALA A 50 10.52 3.59 18.43
N ARG A 51 10.76 3.75 17.12
CA ARG A 51 11.00 2.67 16.16
C ARG A 51 9.91 1.59 16.19
N ARG A 52 8.66 2.00 16.44
CA ARG A 52 7.51 1.11 16.39
C ARG A 52 6.83 1.25 15.03
N PRO A 53 6.56 0.13 14.35
CA PRO A 53 5.90 0.15 13.05
C PRO A 53 4.43 0.56 13.20
N VAL A 54 3.90 1.20 12.16
CA VAL A 54 2.49 1.60 12.11
C VAL A 54 1.74 0.95 10.97
N ILE A 55 0.41 0.91 11.10
CA ILE A 55 -0.52 0.52 10.04
C ILE A 55 -1.18 1.79 9.51
N PHE A 56 -0.72 2.28 8.36
CA PHE A 56 -1.41 3.33 7.64
C PHE A 56 -2.74 2.81 7.10
N SER A 57 -3.83 3.48 7.48
CA SER A 57 -5.17 3.18 6.99
C SER A 57 -5.70 4.37 6.20
N LEU A 58 -5.99 4.15 4.91
CA LEU A 58 -6.45 5.20 4.00
C LEU A 58 -7.53 4.67 3.07
N TRP A 59 -8.38 5.56 2.55
CA TRP A 59 -9.37 5.19 1.55
C TRP A 59 -8.74 5.06 0.15
N HIS A 60 -9.23 4.12 -0.66
CA HIS A 60 -8.73 3.93 -2.03
C HIS A 60 -8.73 5.25 -2.85
N GLY A 61 -9.77 6.08 -2.68
CA GLY A 61 -9.89 7.36 -3.38
C GLY A 61 -8.85 8.43 -3.00
N GLN A 62 -8.04 8.20 -1.97
CA GLN A 62 -7.04 9.16 -1.46
C GLN A 62 -5.59 8.68 -1.65
N MET A 63 -5.38 7.57 -2.37
CA MET A 63 -4.05 6.96 -2.51
C MET A 63 -3.03 7.87 -3.18
N LEU A 64 -3.41 8.62 -4.22
CA LEU A 64 -2.45 9.33 -5.07
C LEU A 64 -1.54 10.34 -4.32
N PRO A 65 -2.09 11.31 -3.56
CA PRO A 65 -1.27 12.21 -2.73
C PRO A 65 -0.50 11.49 -1.62
N LEU A 66 -1.09 10.44 -1.03
CA LEU A 66 -0.48 9.70 0.07
C LEU A 66 0.68 8.80 -0.38
N LEU A 67 0.58 8.18 -1.56
CA LEU A 67 1.65 7.44 -2.21
C LEU A 67 2.85 8.34 -2.49
N TYR A 68 2.62 9.58 -2.92
CA TYR A 68 3.73 10.50 -3.11
C TYR A 68 4.32 10.97 -1.78
N GLN A 69 3.48 11.32 -0.79
CA GLN A 69 3.95 11.80 0.50
C GLN A 69 4.85 10.79 1.22
N HIS A 70 4.48 9.50 1.18
CA HIS A 70 5.21 8.41 1.85
C HIS A 70 6.18 7.65 0.92
N ARG A 71 6.51 8.22 -0.25
CA ARG A 71 7.44 7.59 -1.20
C ARG A 71 8.84 7.45 -0.60
N GLY A 72 9.50 6.33 -0.87
CA GLY A 72 10.87 6.07 -0.41
C GLY A 72 11.02 5.86 1.10
N GLU A 73 9.93 5.78 1.86
CA GLU A 73 9.97 5.50 3.30
C GLU A 73 10.04 4.00 3.62
N GLY A 74 10.01 3.12 2.60
CA GLY A 74 10.05 1.66 2.81
C GLY A 74 8.74 1.06 3.34
N VAL A 75 7.63 1.80 3.27
CA VAL A 75 6.29 1.32 3.65
C VAL A 75 5.89 0.15 2.75
N ALA A 76 5.34 -0.91 3.34
CA ALA A 76 4.84 -2.06 2.59
C ALA A 76 3.33 -1.95 2.32
N VAL A 77 2.94 -1.93 1.04
CA VAL A 77 1.53 -1.78 0.64
C VAL A 77 0.91 -3.15 0.39
N LEU A 78 -0.28 -3.41 0.93
CA LEU A 78 -1.04 -4.61 0.59
C LEU A 78 -1.62 -4.50 -0.83
N ILE A 79 -1.22 -5.40 -1.74
CA ILE A 79 -1.64 -5.37 -3.14
C ILE A 79 -2.06 -6.77 -3.61
N SER A 80 -3.15 -6.82 -4.38
CA SER A 80 -3.71 -8.06 -4.95
C SER A 80 -2.71 -8.82 -5.84
N GLU A 81 -2.78 -10.15 -5.80
CA GLU A 81 -2.02 -11.08 -6.66
C GLU A 81 -2.51 -11.11 -8.12
N HIS A 82 -3.60 -10.39 -8.45
CA HIS A 82 -4.10 -10.33 -9.83
C HIS A 82 -3.23 -9.48 -10.76
N ARG A 83 -3.41 -9.64 -12.08
CA ARG A 83 -2.65 -8.95 -13.14
C ARG A 83 -2.60 -7.42 -12.96
N ASP A 84 -3.72 -6.80 -12.61
CA ASP A 84 -3.75 -5.34 -12.36
C ASP A 84 -2.96 -4.96 -11.10
N GLY A 85 -3.03 -5.80 -10.06
CA GLY A 85 -2.25 -5.66 -8.84
C GLY A 85 -0.75 -5.85 -9.07
N GLU A 86 -0.33 -6.60 -10.08
CA GLU A 86 1.08 -6.70 -10.48
C GLU A 86 1.59 -5.38 -11.09
N MET A 87 0.78 -4.71 -11.92
CA MET A 87 1.13 -3.39 -12.45
C MET A 87 1.24 -2.34 -11.34
N ILE A 88 0.29 -2.35 -10.40
CA ILE A 88 0.30 -1.45 -9.24
C ILE A 88 1.51 -1.73 -8.34
N ALA A 89 1.84 -3.00 -8.09
CA ALA A 89 3.01 -3.38 -7.29
C ALA A 89 4.31 -2.85 -7.90
N ARG A 90 4.47 -2.92 -9.22
CA ARG A 90 5.64 -2.36 -9.91
C ARG A 90 5.69 -0.84 -9.86
N ALA A 91 4.56 -0.17 -9.98
CA ALA A 91 4.48 1.28 -9.83
C ALA A 91 4.83 1.72 -8.39
N ALA A 92 4.30 1.01 -7.38
CA ALA A 92 4.62 1.23 -5.97
C ALA A 92 6.12 1.02 -5.70
N ALA A 93 6.71 -0.06 -6.24
CA ALA A 93 8.15 -0.30 -6.14
C ALA A 93 8.97 0.82 -6.79
N GLY A 94 8.54 1.35 -7.94
CA GLY A 94 9.18 2.52 -8.58
C GLY A 94 9.07 3.83 -7.77
N LEU A 95 8.15 3.89 -6.81
CA LEU A 95 8.02 4.97 -5.83
C LEU A 95 8.73 4.65 -4.50
N GLY A 96 9.41 3.49 -4.39
CA GLY A 96 10.17 3.11 -3.19
C GLY A 96 9.34 2.45 -2.09
N PHE A 97 8.18 1.86 -2.43
CA PHE A 97 7.40 1.04 -1.52
C PHE A 97 7.78 -0.44 -1.64
N GLU A 98 7.61 -1.16 -0.54
CA GLU A 98 7.57 -2.62 -0.55
C GLU A 98 6.13 -3.10 -0.79
N THR A 99 5.93 -4.39 -1.03
CA THR A 99 4.59 -4.94 -1.28
C THR A 99 4.33 -6.20 -0.49
N VAL A 100 3.20 -6.24 0.21
CA VAL A 100 2.62 -7.47 0.74
C VAL A 100 1.62 -7.99 -0.29
N ARG A 101 1.79 -9.24 -0.75
CA ARG A 101 0.90 -9.83 -1.77
C ARG A 101 -0.27 -10.56 -1.11
N GLY A 102 -1.48 -10.24 -1.57
CA GLY A 102 -2.71 -10.92 -1.17
C GLY A 102 -3.96 -10.10 -1.47
N SER A 103 -5.15 -10.72 -1.40
CA SER A 103 -6.41 -10.00 -1.61
C SER A 103 -7.42 -10.24 -0.49
N THR A 104 -8.31 -9.28 -0.28
CA THR A 104 -9.44 -9.35 0.67
C THR A 104 -10.48 -10.40 0.27
N SER A 105 -10.53 -10.85 -0.99
CA SER A 105 -11.47 -11.89 -1.45
C SER A 105 -10.86 -13.30 -1.47
N ARG A 106 -9.69 -13.45 -2.11
CA ARG A 106 -8.95 -14.72 -2.25
C ARG A 106 -7.57 -14.51 -1.63
N GLY A 107 -7.29 -15.20 -0.52
CA GLY A 107 -6.00 -15.08 0.19
C GLY A 107 -5.97 -14.08 1.34
N ALA A 108 -7.11 -13.73 1.94
CA ALA A 108 -7.17 -12.81 3.09
C ALA A 108 -6.31 -13.28 4.27
N ALA A 109 -6.27 -14.59 4.54
CA ALA A 109 -5.41 -15.16 5.57
C ALA A 109 -3.91 -14.97 5.25
N ARG A 110 -3.51 -15.19 3.99
CA ARG A 110 -2.12 -14.99 3.55
C ARG A 110 -1.73 -13.51 3.61
N ALA A 111 -2.63 -12.62 3.18
CA ALA A 111 -2.46 -11.17 3.30
C ALA A 111 -2.23 -10.76 4.76
N LEU A 112 -3.07 -11.23 5.68
CA LEU A 112 -2.93 -10.95 7.11
C LEU A 112 -1.61 -11.49 7.68
N ILE A 113 -1.22 -12.72 7.33
CA ILE A 113 0.08 -13.28 7.74
C ILE A 113 1.23 -12.41 7.23
N GLY A 114 1.16 -11.97 5.96
CA GLY A 114 2.17 -11.09 5.37
C GLY A 114 2.26 -9.72 6.08
N LEU A 115 1.11 -9.12 6.40
CA LEU A 115 1.05 -7.88 7.17
C LEU A 115 1.69 -8.04 8.56
N VAL A 116 1.29 -9.08 9.30
CA VAL A 116 1.81 -9.36 10.65
C VAL A 116 3.32 -9.59 10.62
N ARG A 117 3.82 -10.36 9.64
CA ARG A 117 5.28 -10.57 9.47
C ARG A 117 6.00 -9.26 9.20
N THR A 118 5.49 -8.45 8.26
CA THR A 118 6.12 -7.18 7.89
C THR A 118 6.17 -6.20 9.07
N LEU A 119 5.10 -6.12 9.84
CA LEU A 119 5.05 -5.34 11.08
C LEU A 119 6.05 -5.88 12.11
N ASN A 120 6.11 -7.19 12.34
CA ASN A 120 7.08 -7.77 13.28
C ASN A 120 8.54 -7.55 12.85
N ASP A 121 8.81 -7.39 11.56
CA ASP A 121 10.11 -6.99 11.02
C ASP A 121 10.42 -5.49 11.21
N GLY A 122 9.54 -4.73 11.88
CA GLY A 122 9.71 -3.32 12.17
C GLY A 122 9.37 -2.39 11.02
N ARG A 123 8.63 -2.86 10.01
CA ARG A 123 8.24 -2.05 8.84
C ARG A 123 6.80 -1.56 8.92
N ASP A 124 6.62 -0.30 8.55
CA ASP A 124 5.30 0.30 8.35
C ASP A 124 4.55 -0.43 7.23
N VAL A 125 3.24 -0.60 7.38
CA VAL A 125 2.37 -1.16 6.34
C VAL A 125 1.26 -0.20 5.97
N ALA A 126 0.79 -0.25 4.72
CA ALA A 126 -0.36 0.53 4.25
C ALA A 126 -1.47 -0.39 3.75
N VAL A 127 -2.69 -0.12 4.21
CA VAL A 127 -3.90 -0.87 3.86
C VAL A 127 -5.04 0.07 3.49
N THR A 128 -5.83 -0.38 2.52
CA THR A 128 -7.02 0.31 2.04
C THR A 128 -8.27 -0.50 2.40
N PRO A 129 -8.87 -0.27 3.58
CA PRO A 129 -9.82 -1.20 4.17
C PRO A 129 -11.18 -1.25 3.47
N ASP A 130 -11.49 -0.28 2.61
CA ASP A 130 -12.72 -0.24 1.79
C ASP A 130 -12.69 -1.19 0.58
N GLY A 131 -11.51 -1.72 0.23
CA GLY A 131 -11.36 -2.64 -0.89
C GLY A 131 -11.62 -2.00 -2.26
N PRO A 132 -11.08 -2.58 -3.34
CA PRO A 132 -11.27 -2.04 -4.69
C PRO A 132 -12.71 -2.19 -5.21
N ARG A 133 -13.50 -3.09 -4.62
CA ARG A 133 -14.90 -3.37 -5.00
C ARG A 133 -15.92 -2.75 -4.05
N GLY A 134 -15.46 -2.05 -3.01
CA GLY A 134 -16.32 -1.35 -2.06
C GLY A 134 -17.06 -2.24 -1.05
N PRO A 135 -18.05 -1.68 -0.32
CA PRO A 135 -18.53 -0.30 -0.43
C PRO A 135 -17.48 0.74 -0.02
N ALA A 136 -17.47 1.89 -0.71
CA ALA A 136 -16.53 2.97 -0.42
C ALA A 136 -16.66 3.41 1.04
N LYS A 137 -15.51 3.65 1.69
CA LYS A 137 -15.44 4.03 3.12
C LYS A 137 -16.01 2.98 4.09
N SER A 138 -16.08 1.72 3.67
CA SER A 138 -16.33 0.59 4.57
C SER A 138 -15.02 0.10 5.19
N PHE A 139 -15.03 -0.31 6.45
CA PHE A 139 -13.81 -0.73 7.12
C PHE A 139 -13.73 -2.25 7.24
N ALA A 140 -12.91 -2.90 6.43
CA ALA A 140 -12.60 -4.33 6.59
C ALA A 140 -11.70 -4.60 7.82
N PRO A 141 -11.90 -5.71 8.54
CA PRO A 141 -11.24 -5.96 9.83
C PRO A 141 -9.75 -6.27 9.75
N GLY A 142 -9.18 -6.50 8.56
CA GLY A 142 -7.80 -6.98 8.41
C GLY A 142 -6.75 -6.09 9.09
N ALA A 143 -6.92 -4.76 9.00
CA ALA A 143 -6.06 -3.79 9.66
C ALA A 143 -6.12 -3.92 11.20
N LEU A 144 -7.33 -4.09 11.74
CA LEU A 144 -7.57 -4.25 13.18
C LEU A 144 -6.98 -5.55 13.71
N VAL A 145 -7.16 -6.65 12.98
CA VAL A 145 -6.60 -7.95 13.39
C VAL A 145 -5.06 -7.92 13.35
N ALA A 146 -4.46 -7.27 12.35
CA ALA A 146 -3.01 -7.08 12.29
C ALA A 146 -2.50 -6.23 13.47
N ALA A 147 -3.19 -5.13 13.80
CA ALA A 147 -2.86 -4.30 14.96
C ALA A 147 -2.90 -5.09 16.27
N GLN A 148 -3.99 -5.83 16.50
CA GLN A 148 -4.15 -6.64 17.72
C GLN A 148 -3.05 -7.70 17.88
N ARG A 149 -2.58 -8.30 16.77
CA ARG A 149 -1.55 -9.34 16.80
C ARG A 149 -0.13 -8.82 16.99
N THR A 150 0.12 -7.55 16.66
CA THR A 150 1.48 -6.98 16.60
C THR A 150 1.70 -5.87 17.62
N GLY A 151 0.62 -5.29 18.16
CA GLY A 151 0.68 -4.07 18.96
C GLY A 151 0.92 -2.80 18.15
N ALA A 152 0.99 -2.89 16.82
CA ALA A 152 1.21 -1.74 15.94
C ALA A 152 0.01 -0.77 16.00
N ALA A 153 0.31 0.53 16.08
CA ALA A 153 -0.72 1.57 16.06
C ALA A 153 -1.33 1.68 14.65
N ILE A 154 -2.65 1.81 14.58
CA ILE A 154 -3.33 2.19 13.34
C ILE A 154 -3.28 3.71 13.24
N VAL A 155 -2.76 4.22 12.12
CA VAL A 155 -2.70 5.65 11.81
C VAL A 155 -3.64 5.90 10.64
N PRO A 156 -4.86 6.43 10.89
CA PRO A 156 -5.75 6.86 9.83
C PRO A 156 -5.17 8.07 9.11
N VAL A 157 -5.11 8.03 7.78
CA VAL A 157 -4.59 9.12 6.97
C VAL A 157 -5.61 9.48 5.90
N ILE A 158 -5.86 10.78 5.77
CA ILE A 158 -6.74 11.37 4.76
C ILE A 158 -5.96 12.41 3.98
N ALA A 159 -6.28 12.55 2.70
CA ALA A 159 -5.80 13.65 1.86
C ALA A 159 -6.99 14.51 1.43
N ALA A 160 -6.97 15.77 1.82
CA ALA A 160 -7.98 16.76 1.46
C ALA A 160 -7.31 17.95 0.75
N PRO A 161 -8.00 18.60 -0.21
CA PRO A 161 -7.55 19.84 -0.84
C PRO A 161 -7.56 21.03 0.14
#